data_AF-A0A850M7J2-F1
#
_entry.id   AF-A0A850M7J2-F1
#
_cell.length_a   1.000
_cell.length_b   1.000
_cell.length_c   1.000
_cell.angle_alpha   90.00
_cell.angle_beta   90.00
_cell.angle_gamma   90.00
#
_symmetry.space_group_name_H-M   'P 1'
#
loop_
_entity.id
_entity.type
_entity.pdbx_description
1 polymer ?
#
loop_
_entity_poly.entity_id
_entity_poly.type
_entity_poly.pdbx_seq_one_letter_code
_entity_poly.pdbx_strand_id
1 'polypeptide(L)'
;MAQIVIDTEIKDKKVISRHIYGHFAEHLGRCIYDGLWVGEDSSIPNIKGFRKDILEALRRIKIPVLRWPGGCYADYYHWMDGIGPRDRRPSTVNTQWGKVTDDNHFGTHEFMDLCELLGCEPYICGNVGSGTVQEMRQWIEYLTHDGKSQMADLRRSNGRTEPWKVKYWGVGNENWGCGGSMRAEYYTDLFLRYSTFCADYGNNKLYKIACGPAGNLPLKWLERWVEEILVRITPVSAFGFEIIHGISLHYYTFEGDLINKGSATDFTEKDWATVMRRTLHMEKYISRIKAILETHDPQK
;
A
#
# COMPACT_ATOMS: atom_id res chain seq x y z
N MET A 1 22.65 -22.45 27.11
CA MET A 1 23.36 -21.33 26.47
C MET A 1 23.01 -21.33 24.99
N ALA A 2 22.69 -20.17 24.41
CA ALA A 2 22.56 -20.07 22.96
C ALA A 2 23.96 -19.99 22.35
N GLN A 3 24.20 -20.75 21.28
CA GLN A 3 25.43 -20.68 20.47
C GLN A 3 25.04 -20.12 19.10
N ILE A 4 25.73 -19.06 18.66
CA ILE A 4 25.50 -18.39 17.38
C ILE A 4 26.79 -18.47 16.57
N VAL A 5 26.68 -18.84 15.30
CA VAL A 5 27.78 -18.84 14.32
C VAL A 5 27.43 -17.84 13.22
N ILE A 6 28.37 -16.94 12.91
CA ILE A 6 28.21 -15.94 11.86
C ILE A 6 29.21 -16.27 10.75
N ASP A 7 28.71 -16.68 9.59
CA ASP A 7 29.53 -16.96 8.42
C ASP A 7 29.57 -15.73 7.49
N THR A 8 30.74 -15.09 7.41
CA THR A 8 30.96 -13.90 6.57
C THR A 8 31.40 -14.22 5.13
N GLU A 9 31.66 -15.50 4.83
CA GLU A 9 32.22 -15.99 3.56
C GLU A 9 31.18 -16.66 2.65
N ILE A 10 29.90 -16.69 3.05
CA ILE A 10 28.80 -17.16 2.18
C ILE A 10 28.87 -16.48 0.80
N LYS A 11 28.91 -17.31 -0.25
CA LYS A 11 29.08 -16.87 -1.64
C LYS A 11 27.80 -16.27 -2.25
N ASP A 12 26.62 -16.76 -1.85
CA ASP A 12 25.32 -16.26 -2.35
C ASP A 12 24.77 -15.16 -1.44
N LYS A 13 25.44 -14.00 -1.40
CA LYS A 13 25.01 -12.87 -0.57
C LYS A 13 23.72 -12.27 -1.14
N LYS A 14 22.61 -12.45 -0.42
CA LYS A 14 21.35 -11.76 -0.73
C LYS A 14 21.36 -10.34 -0.15
N VAL A 15 20.83 -9.39 -0.90
CA VAL A 15 20.64 -8.02 -0.41
C VAL A 15 19.33 -7.95 0.39
N ILE A 16 19.41 -7.53 1.65
CA ILE A 16 18.22 -7.19 2.43
C ILE A 16 17.65 -5.91 1.82
N SER A 17 16.54 -6.03 1.09
CA SER A 17 15.89 -4.88 0.46
C SER A 17 15.53 -3.84 1.52
N ARG A 18 15.89 -2.57 1.27
CA ARG A 18 15.51 -1.47 2.15
C ARG A 18 14.00 -1.38 2.34
N HIS A 19 13.21 -1.83 1.36
CA HIS A 19 11.73 -1.79 1.40
C HIS A 19 11.09 -2.71 2.44
N ILE A 20 11.86 -3.62 3.06
CA ILE A 20 11.41 -4.34 4.26
C ILE A 20 11.08 -3.37 5.41
N TYR A 21 11.71 -2.19 5.42
CA TYR A 21 11.47 -1.11 6.38
C TYR A 21 10.44 -0.07 5.87
N GLY A 22 9.52 -0.49 5.00
CA GLY A 22 8.45 0.38 4.49
C GLY A 22 7.45 0.80 5.56
N HIS A 23 6.77 1.91 5.32
CA HIS A 23 5.72 2.42 6.22
C HIS A 23 4.38 2.53 5.49
N PHE A 24 3.32 2.72 6.28
CA PHE A 24 1.95 2.77 5.84
C PHE A 24 1.21 3.91 6.53
N ALA A 25 0.56 4.79 5.75
CA ALA A 25 -0.28 5.88 6.24
C ALA A 25 -1.66 5.82 5.57
N GLU A 26 -2.70 5.60 6.38
CA GLU A 26 -4.10 5.60 5.94
C GLU A 26 -4.79 6.89 6.37
N HIS A 27 -5.77 7.35 5.58
CA HIS A 27 -6.77 8.30 6.07
C HIS A 27 -7.58 7.64 7.20
N LEU A 28 -7.03 7.66 8.42
CA LEU A 28 -7.54 6.97 9.60
C LEU A 28 -7.19 7.78 10.84
N GLY A 29 -8.23 8.22 11.56
CA GLY A 29 -8.09 8.99 12.79
C GLY A 29 -7.21 10.21 12.59
N ARG A 30 -6.06 10.23 13.28
CA ARG A 30 -5.08 11.33 13.20
C ARG A 30 -3.77 10.93 12.51
N CYS A 31 -3.78 9.88 11.69
CA CYS A 31 -2.57 9.45 10.98
C CYS A 31 -2.15 10.51 9.93
N ILE A 32 -3.10 10.94 9.08
CA ILE A 32 -2.88 12.01 8.10
C ILE A 32 -3.06 13.38 8.75
N TYR A 33 -4.29 13.73 9.13
CA TYR A 33 -4.59 15.01 9.76
C TYR A 33 -4.03 15.05 11.19
N ASP A 34 -3.34 16.14 11.56
CA ASP A 34 -2.51 16.31 12.77
C ASP A 34 -1.22 15.45 12.78
N GLY A 35 -1.28 14.18 12.39
CA GLY A 35 -0.11 13.28 12.39
C GLY A 35 0.95 13.60 11.34
N LEU A 36 0.53 14.06 10.15
CA LEU A 36 1.42 14.45 9.06
C LEU A 36 1.07 15.85 8.55
N TRP A 37 -0.20 16.05 8.20
CA TRP A 37 -0.75 17.27 7.63
C TRP A 37 -1.42 18.12 8.70
N VAL A 38 -0.91 19.34 8.87
CA VAL A 38 -1.48 20.35 9.77
C VAL A 38 -2.06 21.56 9.01
N GLY A 39 -1.82 21.64 7.70
CA GLY A 39 -2.17 22.79 6.87
C GLY A 39 -1.10 23.88 6.89
N GLU A 40 -0.98 24.63 5.80
CA GLU A 40 0.07 25.63 5.60
C GLU A 40 -0.02 26.78 6.61
N ASP A 41 -1.24 27.20 6.95
CA ASP A 41 -1.54 28.29 7.90
C ASP A 41 -1.55 27.84 9.38
N SER A 42 -1.16 26.61 9.67
CA SER A 42 -1.12 26.10 11.05
C SER A 42 -0.09 26.84 11.90
N SER A 43 -0.42 27.06 13.18
CA SER A 43 0.56 27.52 14.17
C SER A 43 1.62 26.46 14.51
N ILE A 44 1.39 25.19 14.15
CA ILE A 44 2.38 24.13 14.29
C ILE A 44 3.48 24.34 13.22
N PRO A 45 4.77 24.39 13.59
CA PRO A 45 5.85 24.56 12.64
C PRO A 45 5.80 23.52 11.51
N ASN A 46 5.62 23.99 10.27
CA ASN A 46 5.41 23.12 9.12
C ASN A 46 6.26 23.52 7.90
N ILE A 47 6.35 22.61 6.93
CA ILE A 47 6.89 22.83 5.58
C ILE A 47 5.79 22.42 4.62
N LYS A 48 5.25 23.35 3.83
CA LYS A 48 4.13 23.08 2.91
C LYS A 48 2.93 22.39 3.59
N GLY A 49 2.64 22.70 4.85
CA GLY A 49 1.56 22.07 5.61
C GLY A 49 1.93 20.75 6.30
N PHE A 50 3.11 20.18 6.07
CA PHE A 50 3.60 19.01 6.80
C PHE A 50 4.35 19.42 8.06
N ARG A 51 3.97 18.90 9.23
CA ARG A 51 4.63 19.25 10.51
C ARG A 51 6.12 18.85 10.51
N LYS A 52 6.98 19.80 10.86
CA LYS A 52 8.45 19.69 10.72
C LYS A 52 9.05 18.59 11.58
N ASP A 53 8.56 18.45 12.81
CA ASP A 53 9.03 17.47 13.79
C ASP A 53 8.90 16.02 13.28
N ILE A 54 7.74 15.67 12.70
CA ILE A 54 7.52 14.34 12.13
C ILE A 54 8.30 14.14 10.83
N LEU A 55 8.35 15.17 9.96
CA LEU A 55 9.14 15.10 8.73
C LEU A 55 10.63 14.81 9.01
N GLU A 56 11.20 15.50 10.00
CA GLU A 56 12.59 15.30 10.42
C GLU A 56 12.80 13.92 11.05
N ALA A 57 11.88 13.46 11.90
CA ALA A 57 11.97 12.13 12.50
C ALA A 57 11.95 11.02 11.44
N LEU A 58 11.04 11.10 10.46
CA LEU A 58 10.93 10.14 9.36
C LEU A 58 12.17 10.14 8.45
N ARG A 59 12.75 11.32 8.18
CA ARG A 59 14.03 11.41 7.45
C ARG A 59 15.18 10.74 8.21
N ARG A 60 15.25 10.90 9.53
CA ARG A 60 16.32 10.29 10.36
C ARG A 60 16.31 8.76 10.29
N ILE A 61 15.12 8.15 10.26
CA ILE A 61 14.98 6.69 10.11
C ILE A 61 15.07 6.22 8.66
N LYS A 62 15.25 7.15 7.70
CA LYS A 62 15.45 6.86 6.28
C LYS A 62 14.32 6.01 5.70
N ILE A 63 13.08 6.43 5.93
CA ILE A 63 11.89 5.79 5.36
C ILE A 63 12.09 5.53 3.85
N PRO A 64 12.02 4.28 3.38
CA PRO A 64 12.36 3.93 2.00
C PRO A 64 11.16 4.00 1.06
N VAL A 65 9.97 3.71 1.57
CA VAL A 65 8.69 3.68 0.84
C VAL A 65 7.54 3.98 1.80
N LEU A 66 6.52 4.69 1.32
CA LEU A 66 5.30 5.00 2.07
C LEU A 66 4.08 4.58 1.26
N ARG A 67 3.20 3.75 1.84
CA ARG A 67 1.92 3.32 1.26
C ARG A 67 0.76 4.24 1.67
N TRP A 68 -0.09 4.64 0.70
CA TRP A 68 -1.26 5.53 0.86
C TRP A 68 -2.27 5.29 -0.31
N PRO A 69 -3.57 5.67 -0.26
CA PRO A 69 -4.36 6.30 0.82
C PRO A 69 -4.84 5.34 1.90
N GLY A 70 -4.59 4.06 1.65
CA GLY A 70 -4.42 3.05 2.66
C GLY A 70 -5.56 2.08 2.83
N GLY A 71 -5.20 0.88 3.28
CA GLY A 71 -6.10 -0.09 3.88
C GLY A 71 -7.49 -0.12 3.25
N CYS A 72 -8.49 -0.17 4.12
CA CYS A 72 -9.87 -0.17 3.68
C CYS A 72 -10.23 1.13 2.97
N TYR A 73 -9.72 2.29 3.42
CA TYR A 73 -10.04 3.59 2.82
C TYR A 73 -9.75 3.65 1.31
N ALA A 74 -8.69 2.99 0.83
CA ALA A 74 -8.28 3.00 -0.57
C ALA A 74 -9.35 2.46 -1.52
N ASP A 75 -10.11 1.44 -1.12
CA ASP A 75 -11.21 0.88 -1.93
C ASP A 75 -12.53 1.67 -1.80
N TYR A 76 -12.51 2.82 -1.13
CA TYR A 76 -13.59 3.83 -1.09
C TYR A 76 -13.13 5.21 -1.56
N TYR A 77 -11.84 5.36 -1.84
CA TYR A 77 -11.26 6.64 -2.23
C TYR A 77 -11.42 6.87 -3.73
N HIS A 78 -11.94 8.04 -4.09
CA HIS A 78 -12.01 8.51 -5.47
C HIS A 78 -11.00 9.64 -5.67
N TRP A 79 -9.90 9.35 -6.34
CA TRP A 79 -8.70 10.21 -6.32
C TRP A 79 -8.90 11.63 -6.87
N MET A 80 -9.92 11.82 -7.70
CA MET A 80 -10.29 13.14 -8.23
C MET A 80 -10.82 14.08 -7.14
N ASP A 81 -11.36 13.53 -6.05
CA ASP A 81 -11.82 14.31 -4.89
C ASP A 81 -10.64 14.98 -4.15
N GLY A 82 -9.44 14.38 -4.24
CA GLY A 82 -8.22 14.87 -3.61
C GLY A 82 -7.29 15.69 -4.52
N ILE A 83 -7.80 16.32 -5.59
CA ILE A 83 -7.03 17.22 -6.46
C ILE A 83 -7.78 18.53 -6.73
N GLY A 84 -7.11 19.49 -7.36
CA GLY A 84 -7.66 20.82 -7.61
C GLY A 84 -7.54 21.77 -6.39
N PRO A 85 -8.13 22.97 -6.49
CA PRO A 85 -8.12 23.97 -5.42
C PRO A 85 -8.65 23.37 -4.12
N ARG A 86 -7.83 23.40 -3.08
CA ARG A 86 -8.06 22.68 -1.82
C ARG A 86 -9.38 23.07 -1.15
N ASP A 87 -9.72 24.36 -1.20
CA ASP A 87 -10.95 24.97 -0.69
C ASP A 87 -12.22 24.55 -1.45
N ARG A 88 -12.08 23.88 -2.60
CA ARG A 88 -13.19 23.41 -3.45
C ARG A 88 -13.29 21.89 -3.54
N ARG A 89 -12.42 21.15 -2.84
CA ARG A 89 -12.47 19.69 -2.81
C ARG A 89 -13.74 19.24 -2.07
N PRO A 90 -14.43 18.19 -2.57
CA PRO A 90 -15.61 17.67 -1.89
C PRO A 90 -15.17 16.99 -0.59
N SER A 91 -15.97 17.14 0.47
CA SER A 91 -15.79 16.33 1.67
C SER A 91 -16.43 14.95 1.50
N THR A 92 -15.76 13.91 1.95
CA THR A 92 -16.26 12.53 1.94
C THR A 92 -16.48 12.04 3.38
N VAL A 93 -17.24 10.96 3.54
CA VAL A 93 -17.43 10.32 4.84
C VAL A 93 -16.53 9.10 4.93
N ASN A 94 -15.61 9.09 5.89
CA ASN A 94 -14.77 7.94 6.17
C ASN A 94 -15.58 6.85 6.88
N THR A 95 -16.29 6.04 6.09
CA THR A 95 -17.21 5.01 6.59
C THR A 95 -16.49 3.89 7.37
N GLN A 96 -15.21 3.67 7.07
CA GLN A 96 -14.40 2.62 7.69
C GLN A 96 -13.92 3.03 9.08
N TRP A 97 -13.61 4.32 9.27
CA TRP A 97 -12.96 4.81 10.48
C TRP A 97 -13.77 5.90 11.16
N GLY A 98 -14.84 5.48 11.85
CA GLY A 98 -15.61 6.35 12.75
C GLY A 98 -16.63 7.26 12.07
N LYS A 99 -16.85 7.12 10.74
CA LYS A 99 -17.81 7.93 9.96
C LYS A 99 -17.55 9.44 10.07
N VAL A 100 -16.28 9.81 10.27
CA VAL A 100 -15.86 11.20 10.33
C VAL A 100 -15.76 11.79 8.93
N THR A 101 -15.95 13.10 8.82
CA THR A 101 -15.76 13.84 7.58
C THR A 101 -14.27 13.92 7.25
N ASP A 102 -13.92 13.60 6.01
CA ASP A 102 -12.62 13.87 5.40
C ASP A 102 -12.80 15.02 4.40
N ASP A 103 -12.07 16.11 4.56
CA ASP A 103 -12.16 17.28 3.69
C ASP A 103 -11.32 17.14 2.40
N ASN A 104 -10.61 16.02 2.24
CA ASN A 104 -9.68 15.73 1.15
C ASN A 104 -8.61 16.82 0.95
N HIS A 105 -8.29 17.59 2.00
CA HIS A 105 -7.25 18.62 1.93
C HIS A 105 -5.86 18.01 1.73
N PHE A 106 -5.64 16.79 2.22
CA PHE A 106 -4.49 15.97 1.87
C PHE A 106 -4.90 14.98 0.77
N GLY A 107 -4.41 15.19 -0.45
CA GLY A 107 -4.72 14.33 -1.58
C GLY A 107 -3.49 13.96 -2.39
N THR A 108 -3.67 13.77 -3.71
CA THR A 108 -2.60 13.24 -4.57
C THR A 108 -1.35 14.13 -4.56
N HIS A 109 -1.53 15.46 -4.68
CA HIS A 109 -0.39 16.39 -4.71
C HIS A 109 0.34 16.42 -3.38
N GLU A 110 -0.39 16.51 -2.27
CA GLU A 110 0.19 16.55 -0.93
C GLU A 110 0.95 15.25 -0.60
N PHE A 111 0.39 14.08 -0.94
CA PHE A 111 1.08 12.81 -0.73
C PHE A 111 2.40 12.69 -1.52
N MET A 112 2.38 13.14 -2.78
CA MET A 112 3.57 13.06 -3.63
C MET A 112 4.65 14.06 -3.18
N ASP A 113 4.25 15.28 -2.78
CA ASP A 113 5.15 16.27 -2.19
C ASP A 113 5.76 15.77 -0.86
N LEU A 114 4.97 15.07 -0.03
CA LEU A 114 5.48 14.44 1.19
C LEU A 114 6.58 13.41 0.88
N CYS A 115 6.35 12.55 -0.12
CA CYS A 115 7.34 11.56 -0.53
C CYS A 115 8.62 12.21 -1.06
N GLU A 116 8.50 13.27 -1.87
CA GLU A 116 9.66 14.06 -2.34
C GLU A 116 10.42 14.71 -1.18
N LEU A 117 9.71 15.30 -0.21
CA LEU A 117 10.33 15.88 0.99
C LEU A 117 11.03 14.82 1.84
N LEU A 118 10.46 13.62 1.99
CA LEU A 118 11.07 12.53 2.76
C LEU A 118 12.21 11.84 1.99
N GLY A 119 12.26 11.97 0.67
CA GLY A 119 13.16 11.21 -0.18
C GLY A 119 12.80 9.72 -0.25
N CYS A 120 11.53 9.37 -0.07
CA CYS A 120 11.03 8.00 -0.10
C CYS A 120 10.23 7.70 -1.37
N GLU A 121 10.13 6.42 -1.74
CA GLU A 121 9.30 6.03 -2.89
C GLU A 121 7.80 6.04 -2.53
N PRO A 122 6.93 6.57 -3.40
CA PRO A 122 5.49 6.45 -3.21
C PRO A 122 5.02 5.03 -3.58
N TYR A 123 4.23 4.44 -2.68
CA TYR A 123 3.37 3.30 -2.97
C TYR A 123 1.93 3.81 -2.95
N ILE A 124 1.28 3.80 -4.10
CA ILE A 124 -0.15 4.15 -4.21
C ILE A 124 -1.01 2.89 -4.28
N CYS A 125 -2.11 2.86 -3.54
CA CYS A 125 -3.10 1.80 -3.58
C CYS A 125 -4.34 2.30 -4.33
N GLY A 126 -4.61 1.74 -5.51
CA GLY A 126 -5.77 2.07 -6.32
C GLY A 126 -7.04 1.36 -5.85
N ASN A 127 -8.19 2.00 -6.09
CA ASN A 127 -9.52 1.49 -5.74
C ASN A 127 -10.00 0.44 -6.75
N VAL A 128 -10.26 -0.79 -6.29
CA VAL A 128 -10.89 -1.86 -7.09
C VAL A 128 -12.32 -2.10 -6.63
N GLY A 129 -12.56 -2.05 -5.32
CA GLY A 129 -13.82 -2.45 -4.70
C GLY A 129 -15.00 -1.58 -5.11
N SER A 130 -14.84 -0.26 -5.17
CA SER A 130 -15.90 0.69 -5.55
C SER A 130 -15.53 1.60 -6.73
N GLY A 131 -14.26 1.61 -7.12
CA GLY A 131 -13.76 2.39 -8.24
C GLY A 131 -14.04 1.75 -9.59
N THR A 132 -13.52 2.38 -10.65
CA THR A 132 -13.58 1.85 -12.01
C THR A 132 -12.19 1.65 -12.63
N VAL A 133 -12.11 0.77 -13.64
CA VAL A 133 -10.88 0.58 -14.43
C VAL A 133 -10.42 1.91 -15.05
N GLN A 134 -11.36 2.73 -15.53
CA GLN A 134 -11.04 4.03 -16.12
C GLN A 134 -10.43 4.98 -15.09
N GLU A 135 -11.01 5.03 -13.88
CA GLU A 135 -10.54 5.87 -12.79
C GLU A 135 -9.09 5.56 -12.40
N MET A 136 -8.77 4.27 -12.20
CA MET A 136 -7.40 3.84 -11.87
C MET A 136 -6.41 4.17 -12.99
N ARG A 137 -6.78 3.88 -14.26
CA ARG A 137 -5.96 4.22 -15.43
C ARG A 137 -5.67 5.72 -15.51
N GLN A 138 -6.70 6.55 -15.30
CA GLN A 138 -6.58 8.01 -15.34
C GLN A 138 -5.70 8.53 -14.21
N TRP A 139 -5.72 7.91 -13.03
CA TRP A 139 -4.85 8.32 -11.93
C TRP A 139 -3.36 8.10 -12.25
N ILE A 140 -3.04 6.95 -12.83
CA ILE A 140 -1.67 6.65 -13.30
C ILE A 140 -1.26 7.66 -14.38
N GLU A 141 -2.11 7.89 -15.38
CA GLU A 141 -1.86 8.87 -16.44
C GLU A 141 -1.61 10.26 -15.87
N TYR A 142 -2.45 10.71 -14.93
CA TYR A 142 -2.32 11.99 -14.23
C TYR A 142 -0.96 12.11 -13.54
N LEU A 143 -0.52 11.06 -12.85
CA LEU A 143 0.72 11.06 -12.08
C LEU A 143 1.96 11.01 -12.97
N THR A 144 1.97 10.17 -14.00
CA THR A 144 3.22 9.74 -14.64
C THR A 144 3.37 10.13 -16.11
N HIS A 145 2.31 10.61 -16.78
CA HIS A 145 2.41 10.97 -18.20
C HIS A 145 3.12 12.31 -18.40
N ASP A 146 4.19 12.30 -19.21
CA ASP A 146 5.01 13.45 -19.60
C ASP A 146 4.46 14.21 -20.82
N GLY A 147 3.68 13.54 -21.67
CA GLY A 147 3.11 14.10 -22.88
C GLY A 147 1.89 15.01 -22.68
N LYS A 148 1.19 15.28 -23.78
CA LYS A 148 -0.07 16.03 -23.79
C LYS A 148 -1.24 15.06 -23.68
N SER A 149 -2.01 15.19 -22.62
CA SER A 149 -3.27 14.46 -22.44
C SER A 149 -4.16 15.25 -21.50
N GLN A 150 -5.46 14.91 -21.45
CA GLN A 150 -6.38 15.54 -20.52
C GLN A 150 -5.91 15.43 -19.06
N MET A 151 -5.38 14.27 -18.65
CA MET A 151 -4.92 14.06 -17.28
C MET A 151 -3.58 14.74 -16.99
N ALA A 152 -2.64 14.74 -17.94
CA ALA A 152 -1.39 15.47 -17.80
C ALA A 152 -1.64 17.00 -17.74
N ASP A 153 -2.52 17.54 -18.59
CA ASP A 153 -2.87 18.96 -18.58
C ASP A 153 -3.61 19.35 -17.28
N LEU A 154 -4.45 18.47 -16.74
CA LEU A 154 -5.08 18.68 -15.42
C LEU A 154 -4.05 18.69 -14.29
N ARG A 155 -3.03 17.82 -14.33
CA ARG A 155 -1.92 17.85 -13.36
C ARG A 155 -1.18 19.20 -13.41
N ARG A 156 -0.88 19.68 -14.63
CA ARG A 156 -0.23 20.97 -14.86
C ARG A 156 -1.06 22.14 -14.33
N SER A 157 -2.37 22.16 -14.59
CA SER A 157 -3.26 23.22 -14.09
C SER A 157 -3.37 23.21 -12.56
N ASN A 158 -3.16 22.05 -11.93
CA ASN A 158 -3.11 21.91 -10.48
C ASN A 158 -1.73 22.20 -9.88
N GLY A 159 -0.79 22.75 -10.65
CA GLY A 159 0.49 23.26 -10.13
C GLY A 159 1.68 22.31 -10.26
N ARG A 160 1.53 21.14 -10.90
CA ARG A 160 2.64 20.21 -11.15
C ARG A 160 2.90 20.04 -12.65
N THR A 161 3.94 20.68 -13.15
CA THR A 161 4.32 20.62 -14.58
C THR A 161 4.84 19.24 -14.98
N GLU A 162 5.90 18.79 -14.31
CA GLU A 162 6.58 17.53 -14.60
C GLU A 162 5.83 16.34 -13.98
N PRO A 163 5.80 15.16 -14.61
CA PRO A 163 5.26 13.97 -13.98
C PRO A 163 6.04 13.61 -12.71
N TRP A 164 5.40 12.85 -11.83
CA TRP A 164 6.10 12.15 -10.77
C TRP A 164 6.55 10.77 -11.24
N LYS A 165 7.48 10.18 -10.49
CA LYS A 165 7.80 8.76 -10.60
C LYS A 165 6.99 7.98 -9.57
N VAL A 166 6.22 7.01 -10.06
CA VAL A 166 5.44 6.11 -9.21
C VAL A 166 5.82 4.69 -9.60
N LYS A 167 6.47 4.00 -8.68
CA LYS A 167 6.89 2.61 -8.91
C LYS A 167 5.85 1.65 -8.35
N TYR A 168 5.56 1.70 -7.07
CA TYR A 168 4.73 0.71 -6.41
C TYR A 168 3.24 1.05 -6.56
N TRP A 169 2.49 0.14 -7.18
CA TRP A 169 1.06 0.31 -7.41
C TRP A 169 0.27 -0.91 -6.92
N GLY A 170 -0.47 -0.75 -5.82
CA GLY A 170 -1.40 -1.75 -5.32
C GLY A 170 -2.71 -1.72 -6.11
N VAL A 171 -3.13 -2.89 -6.61
CA VAL A 171 -4.39 -3.04 -7.37
C VAL A 171 -5.45 -3.62 -6.41
N GLY A 172 -6.06 -2.74 -5.63
CA GLY A 172 -6.99 -3.06 -4.55
C GLY A 172 -6.30 -3.42 -3.22
N ASN A 173 -7.05 -3.31 -2.14
CA ASN A 173 -6.66 -3.67 -0.78
C ASN A 173 -7.72 -4.56 -0.13
N GLU A 174 -7.26 -5.62 0.57
CA GLU A 174 -8.10 -6.52 1.38
C GLU A 174 -9.44 -6.83 0.71
N ASN A 175 -9.41 -7.15 -0.59
CA ASN A 175 -10.63 -7.32 -1.37
C ASN A 175 -11.45 -8.52 -0.89
N TRP A 176 -10.86 -9.44 -0.11
CA TRP A 176 -11.54 -10.49 0.64
C TRP A 176 -12.42 -9.98 1.80
N GLY A 177 -12.22 -8.74 2.25
CA GLY A 177 -12.91 -8.11 3.36
C GLY A 177 -13.52 -6.78 2.96
N CYS A 178 -13.00 -5.68 3.50
CA CYS A 178 -13.55 -4.33 3.28
C CYS A 178 -13.46 -3.86 1.82
N GLY A 179 -12.54 -4.38 1.01
CA GLY A 179 -12.42 -4.04 -0.41
C GLY A 179 -13.43 -4.77 -1.33
N GLY A 180 -14.52 -5.33 -0.78
CA GLY A 180 -15.62 -5.91 -1.58
C GLY A 180 -16.03 -7.34 -1.24
N SER A 181 -15.53 -7.93 -0.15
CA SER A 181 -15.90 -9.28 0.32
C SER A 181 -15.83 -10.36 -0.77
N MET A 182 -14.79 -10.29 -1.59
CA MET A 182 -14.61 -11.08 -2.79
C MET A 182 -14.05 -12.47 -2.47
N ARG A 183 -14.45 -13.46 -3.29
CA ARG A 183 -13.72 -14.73 -3.39
C ARG A 183 -12.41 -14.50 -4.15
N ALA A 184 -11.42 -15.35 -3.91
CA ALA A 184 -10.12 -15.30 -4.57
C ALA A 184 -10.26 -15.29 -6.10
N GLU A 185 -11.12 -16.15 -6.66
CA GLU A 185 -11.28 -16.26 -8.12
C GLU A 185 -11.84 -14.97 -8.73
N TYR A 186 -12.81 -14.35 -8.05
CA TYR A 186 -13.43 -13.12 -8.52
C TYR A 186 -12.48 -11.93 -8.42
N TYR A 187 -11.74 -11.82 -7.30
CA TYR A 187 -10.70 -10.82 -7.16
C TYR A 187 -9.65 -10.97 -8.26
N THR A 188 -9.17 -12.19 -8.53
CA THR A 188 -8.15 -12.42 -9.55
C THR A 188 -8.62 -12.01 -10.95
N ASP A 189 -9.88 -12.27 -11.31
CA ASP A 189 -10.46 -11.81 -12.58
C ASP A 189 -10.48 -10.27 -12.68
N LEU A 190 -10.82 -9.60 -11.57
CA LEU A 190 -10.77 -8.14 -11.51
C LEU A 190 -9.33 -7.61 -11.55
N PHE A 191 -8.41 -8.19 -10.78
CA PHE A 191 -7.01 -7.82 -10.78
C PHE A 191 -6.42 -7.86 -12.19
N LEU A 192 -6.65 -8.96 -12.93
CA LEU A 192 -6.22 -9.09 -14.33
C LEU A 192 -6.77 -7.94 -15.17
N ARG A 193 -8.08 -7.69 -15.09
CA ARG A 193 -8.74 -6.63 -15.84
C ARG A 193 -8.17 -5.26 -15.50
N TYR A 194 -8.05 -4.89 -14.23
CA TYR A 194 -7.53 -3.58 -13.80
C TYR A 194 -6.04 -3.42 -14.17
N SER A 195 -5.22 -4.46 -13.93
CA SER A 195 -3.78 -4.44 -14.20
C SER A 195 -3.44 -4.27 -15.69
N THR A 196 -4.27 -4.80 -16.60
CA THR A 196 -4.10 -4.59 -18.06
C THR A 196 -4.08 -3.11 -18.45
N PHE A 197 -4.85 -2.26 -17.76
CA PHE A 197 -4.93 -0.83 -18.06
C PHE A 197 -4.00 0.02 -17.20
N CYS A 198 -3.21 -0.59 -16.31
CA CYS A 198 -2.14 0.07 -15.59
C CYS A 198 -0.89 0.13 -16.50
N ALA A 199 -0.82 1.19 -17.32
CA ALA A 199 0.22 1.37 -18.32
C ALA A 199 1.44 2.12 -17.79
N ASP A 200 2.60 1.78 -18.33
CA ASP A 200 3.81 2.57 -18.20
C ASP A 200 3.74 3.80 -19.11
N TYR A 201 4.15 4.97 -18.60
CA TYR A 201 4.27 6.19 -19.37
C TYR A 201 5.70 6.72 -19.34
N GLY A 202 6.23 7.06 -20.51
CA GLY A 202 7.62 7.52 -20.67
C GLY A 202 8.61 6.52 -20.07
N ASN A 203 9.44 6.98 -19.13
CA ASN A 203 10.42 6.15 -18.41
C ASN A 203 9.89 5.58 -17.08
N ASN A 204 8.62 5.79 -16.73
CA ASN A 204 8.04 5.26 -15.52
C ASN A 204 7.73 3.76 -15.70
N LYS A 205 8.12 2.94 -14.72
CA LYS A 205 7.88 1.50 -14.70
C LYS A 205 7.11 1.09 -13.46
N LEU A 206 5.89 0.61 -13.66
CA LEU A 206 5.01 0.19 -12.57
C LEU A 206 5.39 -1.20 -12.06
N TYR A 207 5.62 -1.28 -10.75
CA TYR A 207 5.67 -2.51 -9.98
C TYR A 207 4.28 -2.77 -9.40
N LYS A 208 3.50 -3.56 -10.15
CA LYS A 208 2.08 -3.86 -9.86
C LYS A 208 1.95 -4.95 -8.80
N ILE A 209 1.20 -4.67 -7.73
CA ILE A 209 1.06 -5.51 -6.54
C ILE A 209 -0.39 -5.97 -6.43
N ALA A 210 -0.62 -7.28 -6.44
CA ALA A 210 -1.92 -7.86 -6.17
C ALA A 210 -2.21 -7.88 -4.66
N CYS A 211 -3.48 -7.70 -4.30
CA CYS A 211 -4.00 -7.98 -2.96
C CYS A 211 -3.87 -9.47 -2.68
N GLY A 212 -2.93 -9.83 -1.82
CA GLY A 212 -2.77 -11.19 -1.36
C GLY A 212 -3.55 -11.49 -0.08
N PRO A 213 -3.17 -12.59 0.60
CA PRO A 213 -3.98 -13.16 1.67
C PRO A 213 -3.79 -12.48 3.03
N ALA A 214 -4.64 -12.87 3.99
CA ALA A 214 -4.47 -12.58 5.41
C ALA A 214 -3.99 -13.81 6.20
N GLY A 215 -2.90 -13.66 6.94
CA GLY A 215 -2.35 -14.70 7.84
C GLY A 215 -3.22 -14.95 9.08
N ASN A 216 -4.07 -14.00 9.48
CA ASN A 216 -5.01 -14.18 10.59
C ASN A 216 -6.19 -15.10 10.24
N LEU A 217 -6.34 -15.48 8.96
CA LEU A 217 -7.34 -16.44 8.48
C LEU A 217 -6.77 -17.87 8.41
N PRO A 218 -7.61 -18.92 8.26
CA PRO A 218 -7.14 -20.29 8.19
C PRO A 218 -6.09 -20.50 7.10
N LEU A 219 -5.02 -21.25 7.40
CA LEU A 219 -3.89 -21.43 6.47
C LEU A 219 -4.31 -21.94 5.09
N LYS A 220 -5.25 -22.90 5.02
CA LYS A 220 -5.78 -23.41 3.74
C LYS A 220 -6.48 -22.33 2.90
N TRP A 221 -7.12 -21.35 3.55
CA TRP A 221 -7.75 -20.23 2.86
C TRP A 221 -6.69 -19.31 2.26
N LEU A 222 -5.63 -19.03 3.03
CA LEU A 222 -4.47 -18.25 2.56
C LEU A 222 -3.80 -18.92 1.35
N GLU A 223 -3.55 -20.22 1.43
CA GLU A 223 -2.95 -21.01 0.35
C GLU A 223 -3.77 -20.90 -0.93
N ARG A 224 -5.08 -21.15 -0.84
CA ARG A 224 -6.01 -21.01 -1.97
C ARG A 224 -5.97 -19.61 -2.59
N TRP A 225 -5.95 -18.56 -1.78
CA TRP A 225 -5.92 -17.18 -2.30
C TRP A 225 -4.69 -16.92 -3.18
N VAL A 226 -3.52 -17.39 -2.74
CA VAL A 226 -2.27 -17.24 -3.50
C VAL A 226 -2.25 -18.14 -4.73
N GLU A 227 -2.67 -19.40 -4.59
CA GLU A 227 -2.74 -20.36 -5.70
C GLU A 227 -3.64 -19.85 -6.83
N GLU A 228 -4.83 -19.32 -6.50
CA GLU A 228 -5.76 -18.77 -7.51
C GLU A 228 -5.17 -17.59 -8.28
N ILE A 229 -4.45 -16.69 -7.59
CA ILE A 229 -3.73 -15.57 -8.23
C ILE A 229 -2.70 -16.12 -9.22
N LEU A 230 -1.83 -17.04 -8.77
CA LEU A 230 -0.74 -17.54 -9.60
C LEU A 230 -1.23 -18.35 -10.79
N VAL A 231 -2.15 -19.30 -10.57
CA VAL A 231 -2.66 -20.19 -11.63
C VAL A 231 -3.32 -19.42 -12.77
N ARG A 232 -4.04 -18.33 -12.49
CA ARG A 232 -4.71 -17.52 -13.53
C ARG A 232 -3.81 -16.50 -14.19
N ILE A 233 -2.77 -16.02 -13.51
CA ILE A 233 -1.82 -15.05 -14.07
C ILE A 233 -0.82 -15.74 -15.00
N THR A 234 -0.33 -16.94 -14.68
CA THR A 234 0.70 -17.64 -15.47
C THR A 234 0.39 -17.70 -16.98
N PRO A 235 -0.83 -18.07 -17.43
CA PRO A 235 -1.16 -18.09 -18.86
C PRO A 235 -1.15 -16.70 -19.52
N VAL A 236 -1.53 -15.66 -18.78
CA VAL A 236 -1.54 -14.28 -19.30
C VAL A 236 -0.12 -13.74 -19.44
N SER A 237 0.74 -14.02 -18.46
CA SER A 237 2.16 -13.68 -18.52
C SER A 237 2.89 -14.39 -19.66
N ALA A 238 2.44 -15.57 -20.09
CA ALA A 238 3.01 -16.29 -21.23
C ALA A 238 2.85 -15.54 -22.57
N PHE A 239 1.91 -14.59 -22.68
CA PHE A 239 1.81 -13.69 -23.82
C PHE A 239 2.78 -12.49 -23.75
N GLY A 240 3.67 -12.46 -22.76
CA GLY A 240 4.67 -11.39 -22.58
C GLY A 240 4.16 -10.16 -21.84
N PHE A 241 2.97 -10.23 -21.22
CA PHE A 241 2.44 -9.13 -20.41
C PHE A 241 2.94 -9.20 -18.97
N GLU A 242 3.69 -8.19 -18.52
CA GLU A 242 4.07 -8.01 -17.11
C GLU A 242 2.87 -7.49 -16.30
N ILE A 243 1.95 -8.38 -15.93
CA ILE A 243 0.69 -8.02 -15.24
C ILE A 243 0.79 -8.04 -13.71
N ILE A 244 1.81 -8.67 -13.14
CA ILE A 244 2.04 -8.71 -11.70
C ILE A 244 3.53 -8.72 -11.42
N HIS A 245 3.92 -8.06 -10.33
CA HIS A 245 5.29 -8.05 -9.85
C HIS A 245 5.40 -8.46 -8.37
N GLY A 246 4.32 -8.32 -7.60
CA GLY A 246 4.28 -8.74 -6.20
C GLY A 246 2.88 -9.13 -5.74
N ILE A 247 2.83 -9.89 -4.66
CA ILE A 247 1.61 -10.27 -3.94
C ILE A 247 1.78 -9.79 -2.49
N SER A 248 0.82 -9.06 -1.95
CA SER A 248 0.87 -8.61 -0.55
C SER A 248 0.57 -9.75 0.43
N LEU A 249 0.93 -9.59 1.71
CA LEU A 249 0.49 -10.45 2.81
C LEU A 249 0.16 -9.54 3.99
N HIS A 250 -1.01 -9.72 4.59
CA HIS A 250 -1.39 -9.00 5.80
C HIS A 250 -1.42 -9.97 6.99
N TYR A 251 -0.75 -9.61 8.08
CA TYR A 251 -0.83 -10.34 9.34
C TYR A 251 -0.63 -9.39 10.52
N TYR A 252 -1.58 -9.38 11.43
CA TYR A 252 -1.56 -8.54 12.62
C TYR A 252 -1.34 -9.38 13.88
N THR A 253 -0.53 -8.85 14.79
CA THR A 253 -0.24 -9.44 16.09
C THR A 253 -1.00 -8.70 17.18
N PHE A 254 -1.81 -9.44 17.94
CA PHE A 254 -2.51 -8.96 19.13
C PHE A 254 -2.57 -10.09 20.17
N GLU A 255 -2.83 -9.76 21.43
CA GLU A 255 -2.92 -10.73 22.52
C GLU A 255 -4.19 -11.59 22.37
N GLY A 256 -5.36 -10.93 22.26
CA GLY A 256 -6.66 -11.59 22.26
C GLY A 256 -7.14 -12.02 20.87
N ASP A 257 -8.30 -11.53 20.43
CA ASP A 257 -8.88 -11.81 19.11
C ASP A 257 -9.13 -10.51 18.30
N LEU A 258 -9.72 -10.66 17.10
CA LEU A 258 -9.99 -9.53 16.21
C LEU A 258 -10.95 -8.49 16.81
N ILE A 259 -11.75 -8.86 17.80
CA ILE A 259 -12.70 -7.98 18.49
C ILE A 259 -12.04 -7.43 19.76
N ASN A 260 -11.56 -8.31 20.64
CA ASN A 260 -10.94 -7.98 21.91
C ASN A 260 -9.43 -8.22 21.84
N LYS A 261 -8.67 -7.19 21.46
CA LYS A 261 -7.24 -7.32 21.11
C LYS A 261 -6.28 -7.34 22.31
N GLY A 262 -6.77 -7.01 23.50
CA GLY A 262 -5.96 -6.77 24.70
C GLY A 262 -5.54 -5.29 24.86
N SER A 263 -4.86 -4.98 25.97
CA SER A 263 -4.38 -3.63 26.29
C SER A 263 -2.94 -3.42 25.83
N ALA A 264 -2.64 -2.21 25.35
CA ALA A 264 -1.29 -1.85 24.90
C ALA A 264 -0.33 -1.48 26.05
N THR A 265 -0.85 -1.13 27.23
CA THR A 265 -0.05 -0.62 28.37
C THR A 265 -0.23 -1.41 29.66
N ASP A 266 -1.30 -2.19 29.77
CA ASP A 266 -1.63 -2.96 30.97
C ASP A 266 -1.79 -4.43 30.60
N PHE A 267 -0.70 -5.19 30.72
CA PHE A 267 -0.64 -6.58 30.28
C PHE A 267 0.25 -7.41 31.20
N THR A 268 -0.07 -8.69 31.28
CA THR A 268 0.69 -9.68 32.07
C THR A 268 1.88 -10.22 31.28
N GLU A 269 2.79 -10.94 31.97
CA GLU A 269 3.88 -11.66 31.31
C GLU A 269 3.38 -12.72 30.30
N LYS A 270 2.22 -13.34 30.57
CA LYS A 270 1.58 -14.30 29.66
C LYS A 270 1.12 -13.62 28.37
N ASP A 271 0.60 -12.40 28.47
CA ASP A 271 0.14 -11.61 27.32
C ASP A 271 1.31 -11.21 26.44
N TRP A 272 2.39 -10.73 27.08
CA TRP A 272 3.67 -10.48 26.42
C TRP A 272 4.18 -11.71 25.67
N ALA A 273 4.29 -12.87 26.33
CA ALA A 273 4.75 -14.10 25.71
C ALA A 273 3.83 -14.55 24.55
N THR A 274 2.53 -14.30 24.66
CA THR A 274 1.54 -14.60 23.62
C THR A 274 1.75 -13.74 22.38
N VAL A 275 1.92 -12.43 22.55
CA VAL A 275 2.22 -11.48 21.46
C VAL A 275 3.54 -11.86 20.78
N MET A 276 4.59 -12.13 21.55
CA MET A 276 5.90 -12.55 21.00
C MET A 276 5.80 -13.86 20.21
N ARG A 277 5.12 -14.88 20.74
CA ARG A 277 4.91 -16.13 19.99
C ARG A 277 4.12 -15.91 18.71
N ARG A 278 3.06 -15.10 18.75
CA ARG A 278 2.22 -14.82 17.58
C ARG A 278 2.96 -14.00 16.54
N THR A 279 3.83 -13.08 16.92
CA THR A 279 4.62 -12.32 15.95
C THR A 279 5.56 -13.23 15.14
N LEU A 280 6.09 -14.28 15.77
CA LEU A 280 6.94 -15.27 15.10
C LEU A 280 6.19 -16.15 14.10
N HIS A 281 4.85 -16.17 14.12
CA HIS A 281 4.08 -16.87 13.09
C HIS A 281 4.26 -16.26 11.69
N MET A 282 4.78 -15.04 11.56
CA MET A 282 5.10 -14.44 10.26
C MET A 282 5.97 -15.36 9.40
N GLU A 283 6.97 -16.02 10.00
CA GLU A 283 7.86 -16.96 9.31
C GLU A 283 7.08 -18.10 8.65
N LYS A 284 6.10 -18.67 9.37
CA LYS A 284 5.24 -19.74 8.86
C LYS A 284 4.49 -19.31 7.59
N TYR A 285 3.91 -18.10 7.59
CA TYR A 285 3.14 -17.62 6.44
C TYR A 285 4.05 -17.29 5.25
N ILE A 286 5.19 -16.62 5.49
CA ILE A 286 6.17 -16.32 4.45
C ILE A 286 6.72 -17.61 3.83
N SER A 287 7.13 -18.59 4.65
CA SER A 287 7.62 -19.88 4.16
C SER A 287 6.58 -20.59 3.31
N ARG A 288 5.30 -20.56 3.71
CA ARG A 288 4.25 -21.23 2.96
C ARG A 288 3.95 -20.56 1.63
N ILE A 289 3.87 -19.23 1.59
CA ILE A 289 3.68 -18.47 0.34
C ILE A 289 4.87 -18.69 -0.60
N LYS A 290 6.10 -18.68 -0.05
CA LYS A 290 7.31 -18.98 -0.82
C LYS A 290 7.25 -20.37 -1.46
N ALA A 291 6.82 -21.39 -0.74
CA ALA A 291 6.69 -22.75 -1.29
C ALA A 291 5.65 -22.83 -2.43
N ILE A 292 4.54 -22.10 -2.32
CA ILE A 292 3.55 -22.00 -3.40
C ILE A 292 4.16 -21.28 -4.61
N LEU A 293 4.83 -20.14 -4.40
CA LEU A 293 5.53 -19.40 -5.46
C LEU A 293 6.55 -20.29 -6.17
N GLU A 294 7.37 -21.06 -5.45
CA GLU A 294 8.36 -21.96 -6.06
C GLU A 294 7.73 -23.06 -6.93
N THR A 295 6.45 -23.40 -6.69
CA THR A 295 5.71 -24.38 -7.49
C THR A 295 5.14 -23.77 -8.79
N HIS A 296 4.62 -22.55 -8.72
CA HIS A 296 3.89 -21.91 -9.82
C HIS A 296 4.69 -20.84 -10.59
N ASP A 297 5.78 -20.37 -10.00
CA ASP A 297 6.71 -19.38 -10.53
C ASP A 297 8.16 -19.76 -10.16
N PRO A 298 8.67 -20.88 -10.71
CA PRO A 298 10.00 -21.39 -10.36
C PRO A 298 11.15 -20.52 -10.90
N GLN A 299 10.87 -19.59 -11.81
CA GLN A 299 11.89 -18.75 -12.44
C GLN A 299 12.18 -17.47 -11.64
N LYS A 300 11.20 -16.97 -10.86
CA LYS A 300 11.23 -15.71 -10.10
C LYS A 300 11.44 -14.44 -10.91
#